data_AF-A0A961RJF7-F1
#
_entry.id   AF-A0A961RJF7-F1
#
_cell.length_a   1.000
_cell.length_b   1.000
_cell.length_c   1.000
_cell.angle_alpha   90.00
_cell.angle_beta   90.00
_cell.angle_gamma   90.00
#
_symmetry.space_group_name_H-M   'P 1'
#
loop_
_entity.id
_entity.type
_entity.pdbx_description
1 polymer ?
#
loop_
_entity_poly.entity_id
_entity_poly.type
_entity_poly.pdbx_seq_one_letter_code
_entity_poly.pdbx_strand_id
1 'polypeptide(L)'
;MCALLVGLSVKLCLPHGKAHAQEAGKTPQLSIELNRLEQLKEACRATFVLSNGLQAGISEIALELVLFNPSGLVEQMRSFDFGEVVAGKTVVRRFDLNGTDCAEISRILINSVSKCAGDGLDAGKCSGMLVTANRAGIEFGT
;
A
#
# COMPACT_ATOMS: atom_id res chain seq x y z
N MET A 1 16.50 -26.50 61.86
CA MET A 1 17.44 -27.55 62.27
C MET A 1 16.68 -28.86 62.38
N CYS A 2 16.91 -29.76 61.42
CA CYS A 2 16.77 -31.23 61.39
C CYS A 2 16.91 -31.58 59.89
N ALA A 3 18.11 -31.93 59.42
CA ALA A 3 18.62 -33.32 59.38
C ALA A 3 17.63 -34.24 58.64
N LEU A 4 17.83 -34.43 57.33
CA LEU A 4 18.60 -35.54 56.69
C LEU A 4 17.75 -36.82 56.56
N LEU A 5 17.24 -37.05 55.34
CA LEU A 5 17.46 -38.27 54.56
C LEU A 5 17.16 -37.97 53.08
N VAL A 6 18.06 -38.44 52.23
CA VAL A 6 18.27 -38.07 50.84
C VAL A 6 17.28 -38.81 49.92
N GLY A 7 16.60 -38.06 49.04
CA GLY A 7 16.15 -38.55 47.73
C GLY A 7 14.72 -39.08 47.63
N LEU A 8 13.79 -38.25 47.13
CA LEU A 8 12.80 -38.65 46.14
C LEU A 8 12.26 -37.40 45.42
N SER A 9 12.70 -37.18 44.19
CA SER A 9 12.31 -36.02 43.38
C SER A 9 10.84 -36.11 42.97
N VAL A 10 10.01 -35.20 43.48
CA VAL A 10 8.63 -34.99 43.02
C VAL A 10 8.69 -34.30 41.65
N LYS A 11 8.37 -35.04 40.57
CA LYS A 11 8.24 -34.47 39.21
C LYS A 11 6.88 -33.79 39.07
N LEU A 12 6.87 -32.45 39.15
CA LEU A 12 5.72 -31.61 38.80
C LEU A 12 5.57 -31.58 37.26
N CYS A 13 4.56 -32.25 36.72
CA CYS A 13 4.25 -32.21 35.29
C CYS A 13 3.35 -31.00 35.01
N LEU A 14 3.93 -29.93 34.48
CA LEU A 14 3.18 -28.77 33.98
C LEU A 14 2.59 -29.13 32.59
N PRO A 15 1.28 -28.96 32.37
CA PRO A 15 0.71 -29.11 31.04
C PRO A 15 1.28 -28.01 30.14
N HIS A 16 2.05 -28.42 29.13
CA HIS A 16 2.53 -27.55 28.08
C HIS A 16 1.36 -27.22 27.16
N GLY A 17 0.58 -26.21 27.54
CA GLY A 17 -0.37 -25.59 26.63
C GLY A 17 0.40 -25.03 25.45
N LYS A 18 0.26 -25.65 24.27
CA LYS A 18 0.75 -25.08 23.02
C LYS A 18 -0.01 -23.77 22.80
N ALA A 19 0.61 -22.65 23.14
CA ALA A 19 0.17 -21.35 22.68
C ALA A 19 0.34 -21.32 21.16
N HIS A 20 -0.72 -21.62 20.43
CA HIS A 20 -0.80 -21.27 19.02
C HIS A 20 -0.88 -19.75 18.95
N ALA A 21 0.23 -19.10 18.62
CA ALA A 21 0.20 -17.75 18.13
C ALA A 21 -0.62 -17.77 16.82
N GLN A 22 -1.87 -17.32 16.90
CA GLN A 22 -2.65 -17.03 15.71
C GLN A 22 -1.97 -15.81 15.07
N GLU A 23 -1.11 -16.03 14.07
CA GLU A 23 -0.78 -14.95 13.15
C GLU A 23 -2.11 -14.47 12.57
N ALA A 24 -2.58 -13.30 13.02
CA ALA A 24 -3.69 -12.62 12.38
C ALA A 24 -3.26 -12.40 10.93
N GLY A 25 -3.72 -13.26 10.03
CA GLY A 25 -3.41 -13.18 8.61
C GLY A 25 -3.76 -11.77 8.14
N LYS A 26 -2.79 -11.06 7.58
CA LYS A 26 -3.03 -9.71 7.02
C LYS A 26 -4.16 -9.82 6.01
N THR A 27 -5.18 -8.97 6.16
CA THR A 27 -6.24 -8.83 5.17
C THR A 27 -5.61 -8.51 3.81
N PRO A 28 -5.96 -9.24 2.73
CA PRO A 28 -5.46 -8.94 1.39
C PRO A 28 -5.75 -7.49 1.02
N GLN A 29 -4.72 -6.78 0.58
CA GLN A 29 -4.83 -5.37 0.24
C GLN A 29 -3.94 -5.02 -0.94
N LEU A 30 -4.41 -4.08 -1.75
CA LEU A 30 -3.61 -3.41 -2.76
C LEU A 30 -3.17 -2.06 -2.19
N SER A 31 -1.90 -1.93 -1.83
CA SER A 31 -1.37 -0.68 -1.27
C SER A 31 -0.82 0.21 -2.37
N ILE A 32 -1.14 1.50 -2.31
CA ILE A 32 -0.49 2.55 -3.10
C ILE A 32 0.08 3.62 -2.19
N GLU A 33 1.37 3.91 -2.33
CA GLU A 33 2.05 4.97 -1.60
C GLU A 33 2.44 6.09 -2.55
N LEU A 34 2.04 7.33 -2.26
CA LEU A 34 2.72 8.50 -2.85
C LEU A 34 4.03 8.71 -2.08
N ASN A 35 5.15 8.34 -2.71
CA ASN A 35 6.44 8.28 -2.04
C ASN A 35 7.22 9.59 -2.12
N ARG A 36 7.18 10.25 -3.29
CA ARG A 36 7.97 11.46 -3.57
C ARG A 36 7.38 12.27 -4.71
N LEU A 37 7.42 13.59 -4.56
CA LEU A 37 7.38 14.55 -5.65
C LEU A 37 8.78 15.14 -5.85
N GLU A 38 9.24 15.21 -7.08
CA GLU A 38 10.56 15.75 -7.44
C GLU A 38 10.42 16.72 -8.60
N GLN A 39 10.88 17.96 -8.42
CA GLN A 39 10.89 18.93 -9.49
C GLN A 39 11.91 18.52 -10.56
N LEU A 40 11.46 18.41 -11.80
CA LEU A 40 12.27 18.36 -13.00
C LEU A 40 12.03 19.65 -13.80
N LYS A 41 12.92 19.99 -14.74
CA LYS A 41 12.91 21.27 -15.50
C LYS A 41 11.51 21.83 -15.76
N GLU A 42 10.73 21.16 -16.62
CA GLU A 42 9.38 21.57 -16.99
C GLU A 42 8.34 20.52 -16.57
N ALA A 43 8.62 19.72 -15.52
CA ALA A 43 7.71 18.68 -15.08
C ALA A 43 7.84 18.40 -13.58
N CYS A 44 6.74 18.03 -12.94
CA CYS A 44 6.78 17.45 -11.60
C CYS A 44 6.79 15.92 -11.73
N ARG A 45 7.81 15.24 -11.19
CA ARG A 45 7.87 13.78 -11.18
C ARG A 45 7.24 13.23 -9.91
N ALA A 46 6.14 12.50 -10.06
CA ALA A 46 5.49 11.76 -8.99
C ALA A 46 6.01 10.32 -8.95
N THR A 47 6.49 9.86 -7.79
CA THR A 47 6.91 8.48 -7.55
C THR A 47 5.90 7.77 -6.65
N PHE A 48 5.39 6.65 -7.13
CA PHE A 48 4.47 5.79 -6.41
C PHE A 48 5.09 4.42 -6.13
N VAL A 49 4.73 3.84 -4.99
CA VAL A 49 5.06 2.45 -4.64
C VAL A 49 3.75 1.67 -4.56
N LEU A 50 3.59 0.67 -5.42
CA LEU A 50 2.41 -0.20 -5.45
C LEU A 50 2.79 -1.58 -4.90
N SER A 51 2.04 -2.09 -3.92
CA SER A 51 2.25 -3.42 -3.35
C SER A 51 0.99 -4.26 -3.52
N ASN A 52 1.09 -5.35 -4.27
CA ASN A 52 0.01 -6.30 -4.46
C ASN A 52 0.06 -7.37 -3.36
N GLY A 53 -0.72 -7.16 -2.29
CA GLY A 53 -0.93 -8.16 -1.23
C GLY A 53 -2.04 -9.17 -1.52
N LEU A 54 -2.57 -9.19 -2.75
CA LEU A 54 -3.60 -10.14 -3.17
C LEU A 54 -2.98 -11.49 -3.53
N GLN A 55 -3.80 -12.53 -3.55
CA GLN A 55 -3.38 -13.87 -4.02
C GLN A 55 -3.25 -13.91 -5.55
N ALA A 56 -4.07 -13.14 -6.27
CA ALA A 56 -4.04 -13.05 -7.72
C ALA A 56 -3.02 -12.01 -8.21
N GLY A 57 -2.37 -12.30 -9.33
CA GLY A 57 -1.60 -11.31 -10.08
C GLY A 57 -2.52 -10.29 -10.76
N ILE A 58 -2.12 -9.03 -10.73
CA ILE A 58 -2.76 -7.96 -11.48
C ILE A 58 -2.04 -7.84 -12.82
N SER A 59 -2.73 -8.10 -13.91
CA SER A 59 -2.20 -7.98 -15.29
C SER A 59 -2.24 -6.55 -15.82
N GLU A 60 -3.16 -5.71 -15.33
CA GLU A 60 -3.25 -4.29 -15.66
C GLU A 60 -3.90 -3.56 -14.48
N ILE A 61 -3.37 -2.41 -14.09
CA ILE A 61 -4.06 -1.49 -13.18
C ILE A 61 -3.80 -0.04 -13.57
N ALA A 62 -4.89 0.71 -13.68
CA ALA A 62 -4.85 2.14 -13.89
C ALA A 62 -5.76 2.85 -12.88
N LEU A 63 -5.31 4.01 -12.41
CA LEU A 63 -6.01 4.84 -11.43
C LEU A 63 -6.26 6.21 -12.04
N GLU A 64 -7.45 6.76 -11.85
CA GLU A 64 -7.72 8.16 -12.16
C GLU A 64 -7.27 9.02 -10.99
N LEU A 65 -6.30 9.89 -11.23
CA LEU A 65 -5.78 10.82 -10.24
C LEU A 65 -6.22 12.24 -10.54
N VAL A 66 -6.50 13.00 -9.49
CA VAL A 66 -6.85 14.42 -9.53
C VAL A 66 -5.82 15.20 -8.73
N LEU A 67 -5.25 16.21 -9.37
CA LEU A 67 -4.27 17.11 -8.77
C LEU A 67 -4.99 18.40 -8.41
N PHE A 68 -4.81 18.84 -7.18
CA PHE A 68 -5.34 20.11 -6.69
C PHE A 68 -4.21 21.09 -6.44
N ASN A 69 -4.47 22.36 -6.74
CA ASN A 69 -3.55 23.45 -6.47
C ASN A 69 -3.71 23.98 -5.02
N PRO A 70 -2.85 24.90 -4.55
CA PRO A 70 -2.93 25.43 -3.18
C PRO A 70 -4.23 26.16 -2.84
N SER A 71 -5.01 26.56 -3.85
CA SER A 71 -6.35 27.14 -3.65
C SER A 71 -7.45 26.08 -3.51
N GLY A 72 -7.10 24.79 -3.55
CA GLY A 72 -8.04 23.67 -3.48
C GLY A 72 -8.83 23.45 -4.77
N LEU A 73 -8.44 24.08 -5.88
CA LEU A 73 -9.07 23.89 -7.18
C LEU A 73 -8.44 22.71 -7.92
N VAL A 74 -9.23 22.01 -8.72
CA VAL A 74 -8.72 20.96 -9.61
C VAL A 74 -7.87 21.59 -10.69
N GLU A 75 -6.59 21.25 -10.69
CA GLU A 75 -5.64 21.68 -11.72
C GLU A 75 -5.65 20.72 -12.90
N GLN A 76 -5.62 19.41 -12.60
CA GLN A 76 -5.59 18.35 -13.61
C GLN A 76 -6.31 17.09 -13.13
N MET A 77 -6.88 16.34 -14.06
CA MET A 77 -7.43 15.00 -13.84
C MET A 77 -6.95 14.08 -14.97
N ARG A 78 -6.34 12.95 -14.62
CA ARG A 78 -5.66 12.07 -15.58
C ARG A 78 -5.65 10.62 -15.10
N SER A 79 -5.71 9.68 -16.02
CA SER A 79 -5.52 8.24 -15.73
C SER A 79 -4.04 7.89 -15.76
N PHE A 80 -3.54 7.27 -14.69
CA PHE A 80 -2.15 6.83 -14.55
C PHE A 80 -2.12 5.30 -14.65
N ASP A 81 -1.35 4.78 -15.59
CA ASP A 81 -1.19 3.34 -15.81
C ASP A 81 0.01 2.79 -15.01
N PHE A 82 -0.28 1.91 -14.07
CA PHE A 82 0.71 1.25 -13.23
C PHE A 82 1.16 -0.10 -13.80
N GLY A 83 0.52 -0.58 -14.86
CA GLY A 83 0.85 -1.83 -15.56
C GLY A 83 0.56 -3.07 -14.72
N GLU A 84 1.33 -4.13 -14.95
CA GLU A 84 1.19 -5.38 -14.19
C GLU A 84 1.87 -5.30 -12.81
N VAL A 85 1.30 -6.03 -11.84
CA VAL A 85 1.88 -6.31 -10.54
C VAL A 85 1.57 -7.75 -10.11
N VAL A 86 2.58 -8.61 -10.18
CA VAL A 86 2.46 -10.02 -9.73
C VAL A 86 2.09 -10.09 -8.24
N ALA A 87 1.36 -11.13 -7.85
CA ALA A 87 0.99 -11.40 -6.46
C ALA A 87 2.21 -11.36 -5.52
N GLY A 88 2.05 -10.69 -4.37
CA GLY A 88 3.09 -10.54 -3.35
C GLY A 88 4.25 -9.62 -3.73
N LYS A 89 4.22 -8.97 -4.91
CA LYS A 89 5.27 -8.05 -5.35
C LYS A 89 4.95 -6.60 -5.05
N THR A 90 6.03 -5.85 -4.90
CA THR A 90 6.02 -4.40 -4.82
C THR A 90 6.73 -3.84 -6.04
N VAL A 91 6.12 -2.87 -6.69
CA VAL A 91 6.68 -2.15 -7.84
C VAL A 91 6.74 -0.67 -7.56
N VAL A 92 7.69 0.01 -8.20
CA VAL A 92 7.78 1.47 -8.21
C VAL A 92 7.40 1.97 -9.59
N ARG A 93 6.57 3.01 -9.64
CA ARG A 93 6.18 3.70 -10.88
C ARG A 93 6.44 5.19 -10.73
N ARG A 94 6.88 5.82 -11.81
CA ARG A 94 7.13 7.25 -11.87
C ARG A 94 6.37 7.84 -13.03
N PHE A 95 5.72 8.97 -12.79
CA PHE A 95 4.96 9.71 -13.78
C PHE A 95 5.46 11.15 -13.82
N ASP A 96 5.75 11.63 -15.02
CA ASP A 96 6.20 13.00 -15.24
C ASP A 96 4.99 13.86 -15.64
N LEU A 97 4.68 14.84 -14.79
CA LEU A 97 3.58 15.78 -14.95
C LEU A 97 4.12 17.00 -15.70
N ASN A 98 4.21 16.89 -17.02
CA ASN A 98 4.72 17.97 -17.86
C ASN A 98 3.92 19.26 -17.68
N GLY A 99 4.60 20.40 -17.65
CA GLY A 99 4.01 21.72 -17.41
C GLY A 99 3.54 21.96 -15.98
N THR A 100 3.89 21.09 -15.03
CA THR A 100 3.47 21.21 -13.61
C THR A 100 4.67 21.50 -12.74
N ASP A 101 4.60 22.57 -11.94
CA ASP A 101 5.52 22.81 -10.82
C ASP A 101 5.05 21.97 -9.62
N CYS A 102 5.95 21.22 -8.99
CA CYS A 102 5.62 20.43 -7.81
C CYS A 102 5.14 21.30 -6.64
N ALA A 103 5.58 22.56 -6.55
CA ALA A 103 5.12 23.50 -5.54
C ALA A 103 3.65 23.90 -5.71
N GLU A 104 3.11 23.78 -6.93
CA GLU A 104 1.71 24.07 -7.25
C GLU A 104 0.78 22.86 -7.01
N ILE A 105 1.28 21.76 -6.45
CA ILE A 105 0.46 20.59 -6.07
C ILE A 105 0.29 20.57 -4.56
N SER A 106 -0.94 20.77 -4.08
CA SER A 106 -1.27 20.72 -2.65
C SER A 106 -1.84 19.36 -2.23
N ARG A 107 -2.49 18.66 -3.15
CA ARG A 107 -3.13 17.37 -2.92
C ARG A 107 -3.20 16.55 -4.21
N ILE A 108 -3.02 15.25 -4.05
CA ILE A 108 -3.32 14.25 -5.09
C ILE A 108 -4.43 13.33 -4.56
N LEU A 109 -5.53 13.22 -5.29
CA LEU A 109 -6.66 12.36 -4.97
C LEU A 109 -6.74 11.19 -5.96
N ILE A 110 -6.97 9.98 -5.49
CA ILE A 110 -7.37 8.85 -6.32
C ILE A 110 -8.88 8.91 -6.47
N ASN A 111 -9.37 9.40 -7.60
CA ASN A 111 -10.80 9.53 -7.84
C ASN A 111 -11.47 8.18 -8.13
N SER A 112 -10.79 7.29 -8.85
CA SER A 112 -11.29 5.94 -9.14
C SER A 112 -10.19 4.96 -9.55
N VAL A 113 -10.49 3.66 -9.44
CA VAL A 113 -9.75 2.62 -10.17
C VAL A 113 -10.36 2.54 -11.57
N SER A 114 -9.69 3.12 -12.56
CA SER A 114 -10.20 3.19 -13.93
C SER A 114 -10.06 1.86 -14.67
N LYS A 115 -9.05 1.05 -14.32
CA LYS A 115 -8.87 -0.31 -14.81
C LYS A 115 -8.25 -1.19 -13.73
N CYS A 116 -8.70 -2.44 -13.65
CA CYS A 116 -8.00 -3.50 -12.94
C CYS A 116 -8.36 -4.85 -13.57
N ALA A 117 -7.36 -5.62 -13.97
CA ALA A 117 -7.57 -6.92 -14.59
C ALA A 117 -6.62 -7.97 -14.01
N GLY A 118 -7.12 -9.19 -13.87
CA GLY A 118 -6.41 -10.35 -13.35
C GLY A 118 -7.41 -11.47 -13.09
N ASP A 119 -6.93 -12.66 -12.71
CA ASP A 119 -7.83 -13.77 -12.42
C ASP A 119 -8.78 -13.42 -11.25
N GLY A 120 -10.08 -13.39 -11.54
CA GLY A 120 -11.11 -12.98 -10.58
C GLY A 120 -11.06 -11.51 -10.13
N LEU A 121 -10.27 -10.64 -10.78
CA LEU A 121 -10.16 -9.22 -10.46
C LEU A 121 -10.93 -8.34 -11.46
N ASP A 122 -11.52 -7.26 -10.95
CA ASP A 122 -12.13 -6.18 -11.71
C ASP A 122 -11.88 -4.85 -10.97
N ALA A 123 -12.25 -3.73 -11.60
CA ALA A 123 -12.06 -2.40 -11.02
C ALA A 123 -12.73 -2.23 -9.65
N GLY A 124 -13.93 -2.78 -9.44
CA GLY A 124 -14.66 -2.68 -8.18
C GLY A 124 -13.98 -3.44 -7.05
N LYS A 125 -13.49 -4.64 -7.32
CA LYS A 125 -12.71 -5.43 -6.35
C LYS A 125 -11.40 -4.74 -5.98
N CYS A 126 -10.65 -4.27 -6.97
CA CYS A 126 -9.39 -3.57 -6.69
C CYS A 126 -9.63 -2.27 -5.92
N SER A 127 -10.71 -1.53 -6.24
CA SER A 127 -11.12 -0.34 -5.48
C SER A 127 -11.47 -0.68 -4.03
N GLY A 128 -12.23 -1.73 -3.79
CA GLY A 128 -12.61 -2.16 -2.43
C GLY A 128 -11.45 -2.68 -1.57
N MET A 129 -10.31 -3.02 -2.18
CA MET A 129 -9.09 -3.48 -1.50
C MET A 129 -7.96 -2.44 -1.51
N LEU A 130 -8.20 -1.27 -2.12
CA LEU A 130 -7.19 -0.22 -2.26
C LEU A 130 -6.98 0.47 -0.91
N VAL A 131 -5.72 0.57 -0.50
CA VAL A 131 -5.31 1.34 0.68
C VAL A 131 -4.22 2.32 0.30
N THR A 132 -4.30 3.55 0.82
CA THR A 132 -3.34 4.62 0.52
C THR A 132 -2.34 4.81 1.65
N ALA A 133 -1.09 5.07 1.29
CA ALA A 133 -0.03 5.53 2.18
C ALA A 133 0.64 6.77 1.58
N ASN A 134 1.33 7.56 2.40
CA ASN A 134 1.88 8.82 1.94
C ASN A 134 3.20 9.16 2.65
N ARG A 135 4.19 9.62 1.88
CA ARG A 135 5.47 10.15 2.36
C ARG A 135 5.88 11.46 1.68
N ALA A 136 5.08 12.00 0.77
CA ALA A 136 5.48 13.09 -0.12
C ALA A 136 5.22 14.51 0.41
N GLY A 137 4.81 14.67 1.67
CA GLY A 137 4.66 15.99 2.32
C GLY A 137 3.45 16.83 1.86
N ILE A 138 2.63 16.32 0.93
CA ILE A 138 1.35 16.89 0.50
C ILE A 138 0.20 15.94 0.87
N GLU A 139 -1.07 16.33 0.71
CA GLU A 139 -2.19 15.41 0.96
C GLU A 139 -2.30 14.32 -0.13
N PHE A 140 -2.61 13.09 0.28
CA PHE A 140 -2.85 11.96 -0.64
C PHE A 140 -3.88 10.98 -0.06
N GLY A 141 -4.84 10.57 -0.88
CA GLY A 141 -5.92 9.66 -0.47
C GLY A 141 -6.90 9.34 -1.59
N THR A 142 -8.01 8.68 -1.24
CA THR A 142 -9.19 8.42 -2.07
C THR A 142 -10.33 9.37 -1.73
#